data_AF-A0A5B1BQG2-F1
#
_entry.id   AF-A0A5B1BQG2-F1
#
_cell.length_a   1.000
_cell.length_b   1.000
_cell.length_c   1.000
_cell.angle_alpha   90.00
_cell.angle_beta   90.00
_cell.angle_gamma   90.00
#
_symmetry.space_group_name_H-M   'P 1'
#
loop_
_entity.id
_entity.type
_entity.pdbx_description
1 polymer ?
#
loop_
_entity_poly.entity_id
_entity_poly.type
_entity_poly.pdbx_seq_one_letter_code
_entity_poly.pdbx_strand_id
1 'polypeptide(L)'
;MTSPYDVLARIRSNRQAPEPAGERCDMCSEWIADEHQHVVNVAGRQLMCVCHACYLLFTAGNPELRYRAVPDRYLAFPDFALDRRAWEALQIPVGVAFFFTNSTLGRTVACYPGPAGATESELDLDAWNAIGGTDPRLDLLADDVEALLVRVPEFGQPQSYLVPIDACYEFVGRLRLLWRGFDGGQQAREFIDSFFARIAGRARETPA
;
A
#
# COMPACT_ATOMS: atom_id res chain seq x y z
N MET A 1 25.67 -28.21 46.05
CA MET A 1 26.29 -27.11 45.30
C MET A 1 25.54 -26.95 44.00
N THR A 2 24.77 -25.88 43.84
CA THR A 2 24.12 -25.53 42.58
C THR A 2 25.21 -25.19 41.57
N SER A 3 25.28 -25.93 40.46
CA SER A 3 26.20 -25.63 39.37
C SER A 3 25.76 -24.32 38.69
N PRO A 4 26.69 -23.53 38.13
CA PRO A 4 26.35 -22.43 37.21
C PRO A 4 25.39 -22.90 36.10
N TYR A 5 25.49 -24.16 35.69
CA TYR A 5 24.61 -24.79 34.71
C TYR A 5 23.17 -24.94 35.22
N ASP A 6 22.98 -25.25 36.51
CA ASP A 6 21.65 -25.39 37.13
C ASP A 6 20.96 -24.02 37.25
N VAL A 7 21.73 -22.96 37.50
CA VAL A 7 21.22 -21.58 37.54
C VAL A 7 20.78 -21.14 36.13
N LEU A 8 21.59 -21.41 35.11
CA LEU A 8 21.24 -21.09 33.71
C LEU A 8 20.04 -21.90 33.21
N ALA A 9 19.95 -23.18 33.58
CA ALA A 9 18.79 -24.02 33.28
C ALA A 9 17.51 -23.46 33.91
N ARG A 10 17.60 -22.92 35.13
CA ARG A 10 16.46 -22.34 35.85
C ARG A 10 15.97 -21.01 35.27
N ILE A 11 16.89 -20.20 34.76
CA ILE A 11 16.57 -18.97 34.00
C ILE A 11 15.87 -19.33 32.67
N ARG A 12 16.33 -20.39 31.98
CA ARG A 12 15.68 -20.92 30.76
C ARG A 12 14.35 -21.62 31.01
N SER A 13 14.16 -22.24 32.18
CA SER A 13 12.93 -22.95 32.53
C SER A 13 11.81 -22.03 33.00
N ASN A 14 12.12 -20.76 33.28
CA ASN A 14 11.11 -19.74 33.43
C ASN A 14 10.57 -19.43 32.02
N ARG A 15 9.75 -20.36 31.49
CA ARG A 15 9.01 -20.20 30.25
C ARG A 15 8.31 -18.86 30.34
N GLN A 16 8.83 -17.89 29.59
CA GLN A 16 8.17 -16.64 29.32
C GLN A 16 6.75 -17.00 28.92
N ALA A 17 5.74 -16.47 29.63
CA ALA A 17 4.37 -16.59 29.15
C ALA A 17 4.37 -16.16 27.68
N PRO A 18 3.66 -16.87 26.78
CA PRO A 18 3.62 -16.49 25.37
C PRO A 18 3.35 -14.99 25.31
N GLU A 19 4.23 -14.25 24.61
CA GLU A 19 4.06 -12.80 24.51
C GLU A 19 2.64 -12.53 24.04
N PRO A 20 1.92 -11.58 24.67
CA PRO A 20 0.59 -11.24 24.22
C PRO A 20 0.67 -10.96 22.72
N ALA A 21 -0.15 -11.68 21.95
CA ALA A 21 -0.20 -11.48 20.51
C ALA A 21 -0.62 -10.02 20.27
N GLY A 22 0.17 -9.29 19.48
CA GLY A 22 -0.08 -7.90 19.15
C GLY A 22 1.11 -7.28 18.44
N GLU A 23 0.82 -6.35 17.55
CA GLU A 23 1.85 -5.55 16.90
C GLU A 23 2.33 -4.45 17.86
N ARG A 24 3.55 -3.96 17.63
CA ARG A 24 4.12 -2.84 18.38
C ARG A 24 4.44 -1.70 17.45
N CYS A 25 4.31 -0.48 17.95
CA CYS A 25 4.74 0.72 17.25
C CYS A 25 6.25 0.67 16.95
N ASP A 26 6.63 0.81 15.68
CA ASP A 26 8.02 0.77 15.23
C ASP A 26 8.88 1.94 15.76
N MET A 27 8.25 2.97 16.35
CA MET A 27 8.93 4.15 16.88
C MET A 27 9.06 4.14 18.40
N CYS A 28 7.96 3.92 19.13
CA CYS A 28 7.93 3.99 20.59
C CYS A 28 7.75 2.63 21.29
N SER A 29 7.56 1.55 20.52
CA SER A 29 7.34 0.18 21.01
C SER A 29 6.07 -0.02 21.86
N GLU A 30 5.16 0.95 21.89
CA GLU A 30 3.83 0.83 22.46
C GLU A 30 3.00 -0.22 21.71
N TRP A 31 2.13 -0.93 22.42
CA TRP A 31 1.20 -1.86 21.80
C TRP A 31 0.19 -1.12 20.90
N ILE A 32 -0.06 -1.67 19.71
CA ILE A 32 -1.03 -1.13 18.77
C ILE A 32 -2.10 -2.17 18.45
N ALA A 33 -3.28 -1.70 18.06
CA ALA A 33 -4.37 -2.58 17.65
C ALA A 33 -4.14 -3.11 16.23
N ASP A 34 -4.90 -4.15 15.85
CA ASP A 34 -4.88 -4.70 14.49
C ASP A 34 -5.12 -3.61 13.43
N GLU A 35 -6.08 -2.70 13.69
CA GLU A 35 -6.24 -1.45 12.95
C GLU A 35 -5.38 -0.35 13.58
N HIS A 36 -4.43 0.16 12.81
CA HIS A 36 -3.49 1.20 13.25
C HIS A 36 -3.09 2.11 12.09
N GLN A 37 -2.33 3.15 12.40
CA GLN A 37 -1.88 4.14 11.42
C GLN A 37 -0.48 3.82 10.93
N HIS A 38 -0.14 4.35 9.76
CA HIS A 38 1.16 4.15 9.16
C HIS A 38 1.92 5.45 8.90
N VAL A 39 3.24 5.34 8.92
CA VAL A 39 4.17 6.38 8.49
C VAL A 39 5.11 5.79 7.47
N VAL A 40 5.38 6.52 6.40
CA VAL A 40 6.41 6.16 5.42
C VAL A 40 7.73 6.77 5.83
N ASN A 41 8.74 5.92 6.04
CA ASN A 41 10.15 6.31 6.06
C ASN A 41 10.65 6.40 4.62
N VAL A 42 10.60 7.61 4.05
CA VAL A 42 10.91 7.89 2.64
C VAL A 42 12.33 7.43 2.29
N ALA A 43 13.32 7.80 3.12
CA ALA A 43 14.72 7.42 2.91
C ALA A 43 14.95 5.90 3.00
N GLY A 44 14.18 5.21 3.85
CA GLY A 44 14.24 3.76 3.99
C GLY A 44 13.34 2.99 3.03
N ARG A 45 12.50 3.66 2.24
CA ARG A 45 11.43 3.07 1.41
C ARG A 45 10.60 2.04 2.20
N GLN A 46 10.23 2.39 3.43
CA GLN A 46 9.57 1.48 4.36
C GLN A 46 8.27 2.08 4.91
N LEU A 47 7.21 1.27 4.92
CA LEU A 47 5.98 1.55 5.67
C LEU A 47 6.15 1.07 7.12
N MET A 48 5.84 1.93 8.09
CA MET A 48 6.03 1.67 9.51
C MET A 48 4.68 1.68 10.23
N CYS A 49 4.43 0.67 11.05
CA CYS A 49 3.26 0.57 11.91
C CYS A 49 3.46 1.46 13.14
N VAL A 50 2.58 2.44 13.36
CA VAL A 50 2.76 3.42 14.43
C VAL A 50 1.50 3.62 15.27
N CYS A 51 1.69 3.93 16.56
CA CYS A 51 0.59 4.36 17.41
C CYS A 51 0.10 5.77 17.01
N HIS A 52 -1.11 6.13 17.43
CA HIS A 52 -1.73 7.42 17.10
C HIS A 52 -0.86 8.62 17.52
N ALA A 53 -0.20 8.56 18.67
CA ALA A 53 0.68 9.64 19.14
C ALA A 53 1.88 9.84 18.20
N CYS A 54 2.53 8.76 17.77
CA CYS A 54 3.64 8.82 16.82
C CYS A 54 3.18 9.28 15.43
N TYR A 55 2.01 8.84 14.97
CA TYR A 55 1.41 9.28 13.71
C TYR A 55 1.24 10.81 13.65
N LEU A 56 0.68 11.41 14.72
CA LEU A 56 0.41 12.85 14.77
C LEU A 56 1.65 13.73 14.58
N LEU A 57 2.84 13.22 14.91
CA LEU A 57 4.11 13.95 14.74
C LEU A 57 4.45 14.23 13.27
N PHE A 58 3.86 13.50 12.32
CA PHE A 58 4.21 13.54 10.90
C PHE A 58 3.04 13.94 9.98
N THR A 59 1.95 14.47 10.56
CA THR A 59 0.73 14.87 9.81
C THR A 59 0.84 16.25 9.16
N ALA A 60 1.73 17.11 9.65
CA ALA A 60 2.12 18.33 8.97
C ALA A 60 2.91 17.90 7.73
N GLY A 61 2.23 17.80 6.57
CA GLY A 61 2.73 17.25 5.30
C GLY A 61 3.87 18.05 4.68
N ASN A 62 4.96 18.24 5.43
CA ASN A 62 6.17 18.87 4.95
C ASN A 62 6.96 17.84 4.11
N PRO A 63 7.09 18.05 2.79
CA PRO A 63 7.75 17.11 1.89
C PRO A 63 9.25 16.93 2.20
N GLU A 64 9.88 17.83 2.95
CA GLU A 64 11.29 17.69 3.37
C GLU A 64 11.47 16.69 4.52
N LEU A 65 10.39 16.25 5.17
CA LEU A 65 10.48 15.29 6.26
C LEU A 65 10.77 13.88 5.74
N ARG A 66 11.75 13.23 6.38
CA ARG A 66 12.10 11.81 6.17
C ARG A 66 10.93 10.87 6.46
N TYR A 67 10.07 11.25 7.39
CA TYR A 67 8.93 10.46 7.84
C TYR A 67 7.65 11.23 7.50
N ARG A 68 6.70 10.56 6.84
CA ARG A 68 5.44 11.17 6.41
C ARG A 68 4.26 10.31 6.84
N ALA A 69 3.28 10.91 7.49
CA ALA A 69 2.04 10.23 7.85
C ALA A 69 1.27 9.82 6.59
N VAL A 70 0.74 8.59 6.58
CA VAL A 70 -0.14 8.11 5.52
C VAL A 70 -1.55 8.66 5.75
N PRO A 71 -2.11 9.48 4.85
CA PRO A 71 -3.44 10.05 5.03
C PRO A 71 -4.54 8.97 4.97
N ASP A 72 -5.67 9.18 5.64
CA ASP A 72 -6.86 8.31 5.51
C ASP A 72 -7.92 8.98 4.61
N ARG A 73 -7.61 9.18 3.32
CA ARG A 73 -8.56 9.72 2.34
C ARG A 73 -8.64 8.89 1.08
N TYR A 74 -9.85 8.80 0.53
CA TYR A 74 -10.17 8.02 -0.66
C TYR A 74 -10.94 8.92 -1.61
N LEU A 75 -10.48 9.05 -2.84
CA LEU A 75 -11.12 9.86 -3.87
C LEU A 75 -11.39 9.02 -5.11
N ALA A 76 -12.59 9.10 -5.65
CA ALA A 76 -12.95 8.47 -6.92
C ALA A 76 -12.63 9.41 -8.06
N PHE A 77 -11.92 8.91 -9.07
CA PHE A 77 -11.56 9.65 -10.28
C PHE A 77 -12.40 9.10 -11.44
N PRO A 78 -13.69 9.49 -11.54
CA PRO A 78 -14.51 9.09 -12.68
C PRO A 78 -13.90 9.65 -13.97
N ASP A 79 -14.12 8.93 -15.08
CA ASP A 79 -13.67 9.32 -16.42
C ASP A 79 -12.16 9.61 -16.54
N PHE A 80 -11.35 8.99 -15.68
CA PHE A 80 -9.89 9.07 -15.77
C PHE A 80 -9.41 8.52 -17.13
N ALA A 81 -8.51 9.24 -17.79
CA ALA A 81 -8.07 8.99 -19.17
C ALA A 81 -7.11 7.79 -19.32
N LEU A 82 -7.45 6.66 -18.69
CA LEU A 82 -6.73 5.41 -18.72
C LEU A 82 -7.65 4.27 -19.17
N ASP A 83 -7.99 4.30 -20.45
CA ASP A 83 -8.77 3.24 -21.09
C ASP A 83 -7.94 1.95 -21.28
N ARG A 84 -8.58 0.89 -21.81
CA ARG A 84 -7.89 -0.39 -22.05
C ARG A 84 -6.66 -0.24 -22.96
N ARG A 85 -6.72 0.59 -23.98
CA ARG A 85 -5.62 0.76 -24.93
C ARG A 85 -4.43 1.43 -24.25
N ALA A 86 -4.70 2.46 -23.44
CA ALA A 86 -3.69 3.13 -22.63
C ALA A 86 -3.09 2.16 -21.59
N TRP A 87 -3.90 1.29 -20.98
CA TRP A 87 -3.42 0.25 -20.07
C TRP A 87 -2.51 -0.78 -20.74
N GLU A 88 -2.89 -1.28 -21.92
CA GLU A 88 -2.07 -2.22 -22.69
C GLU A 88 -0.70 -1.62 -23.05
N ALA A 89 -0.64 -0.31 -23.32
CA ALA A 89 0.62 0.38 -23.59
C ALA A 89 1.58 0.42 -22.38
N LEU A 90 1.05 0.33 -21.14
CA LEU A 90 1.86 0.22 -19.92
C LEU A 90 2.51 -1.16 -19.75
N GLN A 91 2.07 -2.16 -20.53
CA GLN A 91 2.60 -3.53 -20.50
C GLN A 91 2.53 -4.18 -19.10
N ILE A 92 1.55 -3.76 -18.30
CA ILE A 92 1.28 -4.36 -16.99
C ILE A 92 0.53 -5.69 -17.23
N PRO A 93 1.06 -6.83 -16.75
CA PRO A 93 0.55 -8.16 -17.13
C PRO A 93 -0.78 -8.54 -16.46
N VAL A 94 -1.33 -7.67 -15.62
CA VAL A 94 -2.54 -7.88 -14.83
C VAL A 94 -3.46 -6.67 -14.94
N GLY A 95 -4.75 -6.87 -14.64
CA GLY A 95 -5.75 -5.80 -14.73
C GLY A 95 -5.80 -4.84 -13.53
N VAL A 96 -4.79 -4.83 -12.66
CA VAL A 96 -4.74 -3.96 -11.47
C VAL A 96 -3.32 -3.49 -11.19
N ALA A 97 -3.13 -2.21 -10.94
CA ALA A 97 -1.86 -1.62 -10.51
C ALA A 97 -2.11 -0.35 -9.71
N PHE A 98 -1.11 0.09 -8.98
CA PHE A 98 -1.10 1.38 -8.33
C PHE A 98 0.14 2.18 -8.71
N PHE A 99 -0.04 3.50 -8.81
CA PHE A 99 0.96 4.46 -9.26
C PHE A 99 1.16 5.52 -8.19
N PHE A 100 2.40 5.78 -7.78
CA PHE A 100 2.70 6.82 -6.82
C PHE A 100 3.99 7.53 -7.19
N THR A 101 4.10 8.81 -6.85
CA THR A 101 5.34 9.56 -7.01
C THR A 101 6.30 9.18 -5.90
N ASN A 102 7.47 8.67 -6.28
CA ASN A 102 8.57 8.51 -5.34
C ASN A 102 9.41 9.78 -5.36
N SER A 103 9.34 10.59 -4.30
CA SER A 103 10.02 11.89 -4.29
C SER A 103 11.55 11.76 -4.25
N THR A 104 12.09 10.65 -3.73
CA THR A 104 13.54 10.39 -3.73
C THR A 104 14.07 10.06 -5.13
N LEU A 105 13.30 9.33 -5.93
CA LEU A 105 13.65 9.00 -7.32
C LEU A 105 13.22 10.09 -8.32
N GLY A 106 12.36 11.03 -7.89
CA GLY A 106 11.84 12.10 -8.75
C GLY A 106 10.99 11.57 -9.91
N ARG A 107 10.34 10.41 -9.75
CA ARG A 107 9.55 9.76 -10.80
C ARG A 107 8.35 9.01 -10.22
N THR A 108 7.36 8.74 -11.06
CA THR A 108 6.30 7.79 -10.74
C THR A 108 6.86 6.37 -10.72
N VAL A 109 6.41 5.60 -9.73
CA VAL A 109 6.62 4.15 -9.63
C VAL A 109 5.27 3.47 -9.84
N ALA A 110 5.24 2.46 -10.69
CA ALA A 110 4.08 1.61 -10.89
C ALA A 110 4.32 0.25 -10.23
N CYS A 111 3.36 -0.22 -9.45
CA CYS A 111 3.42 -1.51 -8.79
C CYS A 111 2.15 -2.31 -9.09
N TYR A 112 2.29 -3.60 -9.36
CA TYR A 112 1.17 -4.50 -9.56
C TYR A 112 1.30 -5.75 -8.68
N PRO A 113 0.19 -6.44 -8.35
CA PRO A 113 0.27 -7.65 -7.57
C PRO A 113 0.97 -8.79 -8.32
N GLY A 114 1.88 -9.48 -7.64
CA GLY A 114 2.52 -10.70 -8.11
C GLY A 114 2.66 -11.75 -7.01
N PRO A 115 3.19 -12.94 -7.32
CA PRO A 115 3.28 -14.06 -6.37
C PRO A 115 4.20 -13.76 -5.17
N ALA A 116 5.16 -12.84 -5.33
CA ALA A 116 6.05 -12.39 -4.26
C ALA A 116 5.48 -11.19 -3.46
N GLY A 117 4.34 -10.65 -3.86
CA GLY A 117 3.79 -9.39 -3.34
C GLY A 117 3.82 -8.29 -4.39
N ALA A 118 4.05 -7.05 -3.96
CA ALA A 118 4.06 -5.90 -4.87
C ALA A 118 5.27 -6.00 -5.80
N THR A 119 5.01 -6.05 -7.10
CA THR A 119 6.02 -6.11 -8.15
C THR A 119 6.13 -4.73 -8.77
N GLU A 120 7.30 -4.09 -8.64
CA GLU A 120 7.60 -2.83 -9.33
C GLU A 120 7.72 -3.10 -10.83
N SER A 121 7.05 -2.28 -11.65
CA SER A 121 7.18 -2.34 -13.11
C SER A 121 8.55 -1.83 -13.52
N GLU A 122 9.29 -2.62 -14.29
CA GLU A 122 10.60 -2.24 -14.85
C GLU A 122 10.48 -1.48 -16.18
N LEU A 123 9.25 -1.38 -16.72
CA LEU A 123 9.01 -0.82 -18.04
C LEU A 123 8.88 0.70 -18.00
N ASP A 124 9.40 1.34 -19.05
CA ASP A 124 9.42 2.80 -19.14
C ASP A 124 7.98 3.34 -19.11
N LEU A 125 7.75 4.23 -18.17
CA LEU A 125 6.46 4.84 -17.88
C LEU A 125 6.20 6.05 -18.79
N ASP A 126 6.87 6.16 -19.94
CA ASP A 126 6.57 7.17 -20.97
C ASP A 126 5.09 7.23 -21.34
N ALA A 127 4.44 6.06 -21.46
CA ALA A 127 3.00 5.98 -21.68
C ALA A 127 2.22 6.59 -20.50
N TRP A 128 2.66 6.33 -19.27
CA TRP A 128 2.09 6.95 -18.08
C TRP A 128 2.35 8.46 -18.03
N ASN A 129 3.51 8.96 -18.40
CA ASN A 129 3.80 10.40 -18.43
C ASN A 129 2.85 11.14 -19.39
N ALA A 130 2.51 10.51 -20.52
CA ALA A 130 1.51 11.06 -21.45
C ALA A 130 0.09 11.11 -20.85
N ILE A 131 -0.29 10.12 -20.03
CA ILE A 131 -1.57 10.12 -19.29
C ILE A 131 -1.52 11.14 -18.13
N GLY A 132 -0.41 11.16 -17.40
CA GLY A 132 -0.17 11.98 -16.22
C GLY A 132 -0.26 13.47 -16.51
N GLY A 133 0.25 13.90 -17.66
CA GLY A 133 0.17 15.30 -18.10
C GLY A 133 -1.22 15.77 -18.53
N THR A 134 -2.23 14.90 -18.55
CA THR A 134 -3.57 15.23 -19.08
C THR A 134 -4.68 15.37 -18.03
N ASP A 135 -4.47 14.89 -16.80
CA ASP A 135 -5.47 14.96 -15.73
C ASP A 135 -4.91 15.71 -14.49
N PRO A 136 -5.34 16.95 -14.23
CA PRO A 136 -4.82 17.76 -13.13
C PRO A 136 -5.17 17.18 -11.75
N ARG A 137 -6.11 16.23 -11.65
CA ARG A 137 -6.42 15.57 -10.37
C ARG A 137 -5.25 14.73 -9.86
N LEU A 138 -4.29 14.38 -10.71
CA LEU A 138 -3.07 13.71 -10.28
C LEU A 138 -2.17 14.58 -9.40
N ASP A 139 -2.28 15.91 -9.50
CA ASP A 139 -1.57 16.85 -8.61
C ASP A 139 -2.13 16.84 -7.18
N LEU A 140 -3.26 16.15 -6.94
CA LEU A 140 -3.82 15.99 -5.59
C LEU A 140 -3.07 14.96 -4.75
N LEU A 141 -2.32 14.05 -5.39
CA LEU A 141 -1.61 12.98 -4.68
C LEU A 141 -0.48 13.56 -3.83
N ALA A 142 -0.42 13.15 -2.57
CA ALA A 142 0.74 13.39 -1.74
C ALA A 142 1.85 12.36 -2.03
N ASP A 143 3.00 12.85 -2.48
CA ASP A 143 4.18 12.03 -2.80
C ASP A 143 4.53 11.03 -1.68
N ASP A 144 4.90 9.83 -2.09
CA ASP A 144 5.29 8.67 -1.27
C ASP A 144 4.21 8.07 -0.36
N VAL A 145 3.11 8.78 -0.07
CA VAL A 145 2.09 8.34 0.91
C VAL A 145 0.71 8.07 0.33
N GLU A 146 0.47 8.46 -0.92
CA GLU A 146 -0.77 8.18 -1.64
C GLU A 146 -0.47 7.64 -3.03
N ALA A 147 -1.43 6.90 -3.58
CA ALA A 147 -1.32 6.29 -4.89
C ALA A 147 -2.62 6.39 -5.68
N LEU A 148 -2.51 6.44 -7.01
CA LEU A 148 -3.60 6.14 -7.90
C LEU A 148 -3.70 4.62 -8.05
N LEU A 149 -4.72 4.01 -7.48
CA LEU A 149 -5.09 2.62 -7.71
C LEU A 149 -6.01 2.52 -8.91
N VAL A 150 -5.62 1.71 -9.89
CA VAL A 150 -6.36 1.49 -11.14
C VAL A 150 -6.70 0.02 -11.27
N ARG A 151 -7.95 -0.25 -11.67
CA ARG A 151 -8.40 -1.55 -12.16
C ARG A 151 -8.99 -1.43 -13.55
N VAL A 152 -8.50 -2.25 -14.47
CA VAL A 152 -9.03 -2.41 -15.82
C VAL A 152 -9.58 -3.84 -15.95
N PRO A 153 -10.89 -4.05 -15.69
CA PRO A 153 -11.49 -5.39 -15.77
C PRO A 153 -11.57 -5.86 -17.23
N GLU A 154 -11.66 -7.19 -17.45
CA GLU A 154 -11.84 -7.77 -18.80
C GLU A 154 -13.09 -7.24 -19.52
N PHE A 155 -14.16 -6.99 -18.77
CA PHE A 155 -15.40 -6.40 -19.23
C PHE A 155 -15.81 -5.27 -18.27
N GLY A 156 -16.27 -4.15 -18.81
CA GLY A 156 -16.68 -2.98 -18.03
C GLY A 156 -15.74 -1.80 -18.15
N GLN A 157 -16.06 -0.72 -17.43
CA GLN A 157 -15.26 0.50 -17.42
C GLN A 157 -14.07 0.38 -16.43
N PRO A 158 -12.91 0.99 -16.75
CA PRO A 158 -11.83 1.17 -15.79
C PRO A 158 -12.31 1.88 -14.53
N GLN A 159 -11.73 1.50 -13.40
CA GLN A 159 -11.98 2.11 -12.09
C GLN A 159 -10.67 2.72 -11.59
N SER A 160 -10.71 3.99 -11.20
CA SER A 160 -9.53 4.74 -10.75
C SER A 160 -9.83 5.47 -9.45
N TYR A 161 -8.95 5.30 -8.47
CA TYR A 161 -9.10 5.89 -7.14
C TYR A 161 -7.76 6.41 -6.64
N LEU A 162 -7.74 7.61 -6.07
CA LEU A 162 -6.66 8.00 -5.15
C LEU A 162 -6.94 7.32 -3.81
N VAL A 163 -5.95 6.59 -3.32
CA VAL A 163 -6.02 5.86 -2.06
C VAL A 163 -4.74 6.06 -1.24
N PRO A 164 -4.79 5.83 0.08
CA PRO A 164 -3.60 5.75 0.91
C PRO A 164 -2.66 4.64 0.42
N ILE A 165 -1.34 4.87 0.44
CA ILE A 165 -0.37 3.88 -0.07
C ILE A 165 -0.42 2.56 0.69
N ASP A 166 -0.73 2.60 1.98
CA ASP A 166 -0.86 1.40 2.82
C ASP A 166 -2.04 0.52 2.38
N ALA A 167 -3.13 1.08 1.86
CA ALA A 167 -4.24 0.32 1.28
C ALA A 167 -3.79 -0.46 0.04
N CYS A 168 -2.88 0.07 -0.77
CA CYS A 168 -2.28 -0.64 -1.90
C CYS A 168 -1.41 -1.82 -1.43
N TYR A 169 -0.59 -1.61 -0.40
CA TYR A 169 0.23 -2.70 0.16
C TYR A 169 -0.61 -3.74 0.91
N GLU A 170 -1.69 -3.33 1.60
CA GLU A 170 -2.69 -4.23 2.20
C GLU A 170 -3.34 -5.09 1.11
N PHE A 171 -3.79 -4.47 0.02
CA PHE A 171 -4.39 -5.16 -1.12
C PHE A 171 -3.48 -6.25 -1.66
N VAL A 172 -2.23 -5.89 -1.97
CA VAL A 172 -1.28 -6.84 -2.55
C VAL A 172 -0.89 -7.93 -1.54
N GLY A 173 -0.67 -7.56 -0.28
CA GLY A 173 -0.34 -8.50 0.79
C GLY A 173 -1.43 -9.55 0.99
N ARG A 174 -2.70 -9.12 1.00
CA ARG A 174 -3.85 -10.03 1.11
C ARG A 174 -4.05 -10.86 -0.15
N LEU A 175 -3.91 -10.28 -1.34
CA LEU A 175 -4.03 -11.02 -2.60
C LEU A 175 -2.96 -12.11 -2.70
N ARG A 176 -1.73 -11.82 -2.25
CA ARG A 176 -0.63 -12.80 -2.19
C ARG A 176 -0.99 -14.03 -1.35
N LEU A 177 -1.72 -13.88 -0.25
CA LEU A 177 -2.17 -15.01 0.59
C LEU A 177 -3.21 -15.89 -0.10
N LEU A 178 -3.96 -15.32 -1.04
CA LEU A 178 -4.99 -16.02 -1.83
C LEU A 178 -4.42 -16.64 -3.11
N TRP A 179 -3.16 -16.32 -3.46
CA TRP A 179 -2.57 -16.73 -4.71
C TRP A 179 -2.43 -18.24 -4.80
N ARG A 180 -3.16 -18.84 -5.75
CA ARG A 180 -3.07 -20.27 -6.09
C ARG A 180 -2.95 -20.39 -7.61
N GLY A 181 -1.94 -21.10 -8.10
CA GLY A 181 -1.72 -21.29 -9.53
C GLY A 181 -1.28 -20.02 -10.26
N PHE A 182 -1.55 -19.95 -11.57
CA PHE A 182 -1.10 -18.87 -12.46
C PHE A 182 -2.03 -17.64 -12.46
N ASP A 183 -3.33 -17.83 -12.20
CA ASP A 183 -4.36 -16.79 -12.31
C ASP A 183 -4.99 -16.36 -10.96
N GLY A 184 -4.52 -16.94 -9.83
CA GLY A 184 -5.09 -16.70 -8.50
C GLY A 184 -6.49 -17.31 -8.27
N GLY A 185 -7.11 -17.87 -9.31
CA GLY A 185 -8.43 -18.50 -9.26
C GLY A 185 -9.59 -17.57 -8.88
N GLN A 186 -10.73 -18.17 -8.55
CA GLN A 186 -11.98 -17.46 -8.21
C GLN A 186 -11.84 -16.63 -6.92
N GLN A 187 -11.14 -17.13 -5.90
CA GLN A 187 -10.97 -16.43 -4.61
C GLN A 187 -10.24 -15.09 -4.76
N ALA A 188 -9.22 -15.03 -5.64
CA ALA A 188 -8.53 -13.80 -5.95
C ALA A 188 -9.48 -12.76 -6.60
N ARG A 189 -10.31 -13.20 -7.56
CA ARG A 189 -11.27 -12.33 -8.25
C ARG A 189 -12.32 -11.76 -7.28
N GLU A 190 -12.91 -12.62 -6.44
CA GLU A 190 -13.86 -12.22 -5.41
C GLU A 190 -13.24 -11.24 -4.40
N PHE A 191 -11.98 -11.47 -4.02
CA PHE A 191 -11.24 -10.53 -3.17
C PHE A 191 -11.06 -9.17 -3.86
N ILE A 192 -10.63 -9.14 -5.12
CA ILE A 192 -10.48 -7.89 -5.88
C ILE A 192 -11.82 -7.15 -5.95
N ASP A 193 -12.91 -7.85 -6.28
CA ASP A 193 -14.25 -7.25 -6.35
C ASP A 193 -14.67 -6.65 -5.01
N SER A 194 -14.55 -7.41 -3.92
CA SER A 194 -14.91 -6.93 -2.58
C SER A 194 -14.03 -5.76 -2.12
N PHE A 195 -12.75 -5.76 -2.46
CA PHE A 195 -11.81 -4.70 -2.12
C PHE A 195 -12.16 -3.39 -2.84
N PHE A 196 -12.43 -3.45 -4.14
CA PHE A 196 -12.84 -2.28 -4.92
C PHE A 196 -14.23 -1.78 -4.51
N ALA A 197 -15.16 -2.66 -4.15
CA ALA A 197 -16.45 -2.25 -3.59
C ALA A 197 -16.30 -1.50 -2.25
N ARG A 198 -15.37 -1.94 -1.37
CA ARG A 198 -15.04 -1.24 -0.12
C ARG A 198 -14.45 0.15 -0.39
N ILE A 199 -13.53 0.27 -1.35
CA ILE A 199 -12.98 1.57 -1.75
C ILE A 199 -14.09 2.48 -2.26
N ALA A 200 -14.94 1.99 -3.16
CA ALA A 200 -16.06 2.76 -3.70
C ALA A 200 -17.00 3.29 -2.59
N GLY A 201 -17.26 2.50 -1.54
CA GLY A 201 -18.07 2.94 -0.40
C GLY A 201 -17.42 3.99 0.50
N ARG A 202 -16.08 4.15 0.46
CA ARG A 202 -15.32 5.16 1.21
C ARG A 202 -14.98 6.39 0.39
N ALA A 203 -14.89 6.23 -0.92
CA ALA A 203 -14.40 7.25 -1.83
C ALA A 203 -15.39 8.40 -1.99
N ARG A 204 -14.87 9.62 -2.05
CA ARG A 204 -15.63 10.81 -2.44
C ARG A 204 -15.34 11.13 -3.90
N GLU A 205 -16.37 11.47 -4.67
CA GLU A 205 -16.18 11.84 -6.08
C GLU A 205 -15.34 13.12 -6.18
N THR A 206 -14.35 13.09 -7.08
CA THR A 206 -13.56 14.26 -7.45
C THR A 206 -13.93 14.66 -8.87
N PRO A 207 -14.65 15.78 -9.05
CA PRO A 207 -14.98 16.31 -10.36
C PRO A 207 -13.73 16.54 -11.20
N ALA A 208 -13.84 16.31 -12.51
CA ALA A 208 -12.81 16.64 -13.49
C ALA A 208 -12.58 18.15 -13.60
#